data_AF-A0A078FR77-F1
#
_entry.id   AF-A0A078FR77-F1
#
_cell.length_a   1.000
_cell.length_b   1.000
_cell.length_c   1.000
_cell.angle_alpha   90.00
_cell.angle_beta   90.00
_cell.angle_gamma   90.00
#
_symmetry.space_group_name_H-M   'P 1'
#
loop_
_entity.id
_entity.type
_entity.pdbx_description
1 polymer ?
#
loop_
_entity_poly.entity_id
_entity_poly.type
_entity_poly.pdbx_seq_one_letter_code
_entity_poly.pdbx_strand_id
1 'polypeptide(L)' 'MCVEAPDAVGQKVKLGVDTKCSKLGQTSATHMHLSFKTTSNGSLLCLDVDERDNSIVANPCKCLTMDASCDPASQWFKFL' A
#
# COMPACT_ATOMS: atom_id res chain seq x y z
N MET A 1 2.66 -14.31 -11.28
CA MET A 1 2.71 -14.00 -9.83
C MET A 1 2.63 -12.49 -9.67
N CYS A 2 1.74 -12.00 -8.82
CA CYS A 2 1.46 -10.57 -8.68
C CYS A 2 0.89 -10.27 -7.28
N VAL A 3 0.66 -8.99 -6.97
CA VAL A 3 0.03 -8.57 -5.73
C VAL A 3 -1.49 -8.68 -5.83
N GLU A 4 -2.11 -9.36 -4.86
CA GLU A 4 -3.55 -9.38 -4.62
C GLU A 4 -3.83 -8.49 -3.40
N ALA A 5 -4.28 -7.27 -3.67
CA ALA A 5 -4.55 -6.25 -2.66
C ALA A 5 -5.94 -6.47 -2.02
N PRO A 6 -6.06 -6.32 -0.69
CA PRO A 6 -7.32 -6.48 0.01
C PRO A 6 -8.25 -5.27 -0.21
N ASP A 7 -9.51 -5.42 0.17
CA ASP A 7 -10.52 -4.37 -0.01
C ASP A 7 -10.74 -3.50 1.25
N ALA A 8 -9.97 -3.75 2.32
CA ALA A 8 -10.11 -3.07 3.60
C ALA A 8 -8.77 -2.76 4.28
N VAL A 9 -8.78 -1.72 5.12
CA VAL A 9 -7.65 -1.26 5.92
C VAL A 9 -7.22 -2.32 6.94
N GLY A 10 -5.92 -2.43 7.19
CA GLY A 10 -5.31 -3.36 8.15
C GLY A 10 -5.27 -4.81 7.68
N GLN A 11 -5.81 -5.13 6.49
CA GLN A 11 -5.75 -6.48 5.96
C GLN A 11 -4.41 -6.78 5.30
N LYS A 12 -3.97 -8.03 5.43
CA LYS A 12 -2.75 -8.53 4.81
C LYS A 12 -2.89 -8.61 3.29
N VAL A 13 -1.83 -8.18 2.62
CA VAL A 13 -1.66 -8.26 1.18
C VAL A 13 -1.16 -9.65 0.83
N LYS A 14 -1.70 -10.23 -0.24
CA LYS A 14 -1.38 -11.59 -0.66
C LYS A 14 -0.68 -11.58 -2.00
N LEU A 15 -0.03 -12.69 -2.30
CA LEU A 15 0.55 -12.94 -3.60
C LEU A 15 -0.43 -13.81 -4.41
N GLY A 16 -0.92 -13.27 -5.51
CA GLY A 16 -1.86 -13.92 -6.41
C GLY A 16 -1.19 -14.62 -7.59
N VAL A 17 -1.94 -15.54 -8.19
CA VAL A 17 -1.62 -16.21 -9.46
C VAL A 17 -2.69 -15.82 -10.48
N ASP A 18 -2.26 -15.51 -11.71
CA ASP A 18 -3.11 -15.17 -12.86
C ASP A 18 -4.06 -13.98 -12.67
N THR A 19 -5.38 -14.18 -12.67
CA THR A 19 -6.38 -13.12 -12.92
C THR A 19 -6.75 -12.29 -11.70
N LYS A 20 -6.23 -12.62 -10.50
CA LYS A 20 -6.50 -11.91 -9.24
C LYS A 20 -5.58 -10.72 -8.98
N CYS A 21 -4.78 -10.32 -9.96
CA CYS A 21 -3.82 -9.24 -9.81
C CYS A 21 -4.49 -7.88 -9.62
N SER A 22 -4.08 -7.15 -8.59
CA SER A 22 -4.46 -5.76 -8.39
C SER A 22 -3.59 -4.83 -9.22
N LYS A 23 -4.18 -3.75 -9.73
CA LYS A 23 -3.44 -2.69 -10.41
C LYS A 23 -2.82 -1.76 -9.37
N LEU A 24 -1.49 -1.81 -9.27
CA LEU A 24 -0.72 -0.91 -8.42
C LEU A 24 -0.32 0.36 -9.17
N GLY A 25 -0.18 1.45 -8.44
CA GLY A 25 0.35 2.72 -8.94
C GLY A 25 1.23 3.40 -7.88
N GLN A 26 2.20 4.18 -8.32
CA GLN A 26 3.03 4.98 -7.43
C GLN A 26 2.27 6.25 -7.01
N THR A 27 2.24 6.52 -5.71
CA THR A 27 1.65 7.72 -5.10
C THR A 27 2.56 8.25 -3.98
N SER A 28 2.16 9.34 -3.33
CA SER A 28 2.92 10.23 -2.40
C SER A 28 3.59 11.41 -3.08
N ALA A 29 3.93 12.43 -2.28
CA ALA A 29 4.70 13.59 -2.74
C ALA A 29 6.06 13.20 -3.35
N THR A 30 6.62 12.04 -2.98
CA THR A 30 7.90 11.52 -3.50
C THR A 30 7.73 10.38 -4.52
N HIS A 31 6.48 9.99 -4.83
CA HIS A 31 6.16 8.82 -5.67
C HIS A 31 6.73 7.47 -5.18
N MET A 32 7.08 7.36 -3.89
CA MET A 32 7.69 6.15 -3.33
C MET A 32 6.67 5.12 -2.84
N HIS A 33 5.42 5.50 -2.59
CA HIS A 33 4.41 4.60 -2.05
C HIS A 33 3.72 3.83 -3.16
N LEU A 34 3.54 2.52 -2.97
CA LEU A 34 2.74 1.68 -3.85
C LEU A 34 1.30 1.67 -3.37
N SER A 35 0.39 2.09 -4.23
CA SER A 35 -1.03 2.25 -3.93
C SER A 35 -1.94 1.51 -4.87
N PHE A 36 -3.17 1.28 -4.43
CA PHE A 36 -4.24 0.68 -5.20
C PHE A 36 -5.58 1.28 -4.77
N LYS A 37 -6.60 1.15 -5.63
CA LYS A 37 -7.97 1.52 -5.29
C LYS A 37 -8.73 0.29 -4.86
N THR A 38 -9.46 0.40 -3.75
CA THR A 38 -10.42 -0.61 -3.33
C THR A 38 -11.56 -0.70 -4.34
N THR A 39 -12.10 -1.90 -4.51
CA THR A 39 -13.22 -2.20 -5.40
C THR A 39 -14.56 -1.82 -4.79
N SER A 40 -14.71 -1.87 -3.46
CA SER A 40 -15.98 -1.53 -2.80
C SER A 40 -16.31 -0.03 -2.83
N ASN A 41 -15.34 0.83 -2.52
CA ASN A 41 -15.59 2.27 -2.34
C ASN A 41 -14.60 3.19 -3.07
N GLY A 42 -13.68 2.64 -3.87
CA GLY A 42 -12.72 3.42 -4.65
C GLY A 42 -11.67 4.16 -3.81
N SER A 43 -11.57 3.84 -2.51
CA SER A 43 -10.61 4.44 -1.59
C SER A 43 -9.19 4.08 -2.00
N LEU A 44 -8.28 5.06 -1.91
CA LEU A 44 -6.87 4.87 -2.21
C LEU A 44 -6.16 4.36 -0.94
N LEU A 45 -5.62 3.14 -1.02
CA LEU A 45 -4.81 2.54 0.03
C LEU A 45 -3.39 2.30 -0.48
N CYS A 46 -2.45 2.30 0.45
CA CYS A 46 -1.04 2.06 0.21
C CYS A 46 -0.57 0.77 0.89
N LEU A 47 0.40 0.12 0.27
CA LEU A 47 1.12 -0.98 0.88
C LEU A 47 1.96 -0.44 2.04
N ASP A 48 1.85 -1.10 3.19
CA ASP A 48 2.51 -0.72 4.45
C ASP A 48 3.00 -1.99 5.17
N VAL A 49 3.79 -1.84 6.22
CA VAL A 49 4.29 -2.96 7.03
C VAL A 49 3.63 -2.90 8.41
N ASP A 50 3.02 -4.00 8.85
CA ASP A 50 2.63 -4.15 10.25
C ASP A 50 3.89 -4.48 11.08
N GLU A 51 4.35 -3.54 11.87
CA GLU A 51 5.56 -3.67 12.70
C GLU A 51 5.48 -4.82 13.72
N ARG A 52 4.28 -5.34 14.03
CA ARG A 52 4.09 -6.44 14.99
C ARG A 52 4.54 -7.78 14.44
N ASP A 53 4.37 -8.01 13.14
CA ASP A 53 4.66 -9.31 12.51
C ASP A 53 5.40 -9.19 11.17
N ASN A 54 5.83 -7.98 10.79
CA ASN A 54 6.48 -7.63 9.53
C ASN A 54 5.70 -8.05 8.27
N SER A 55 4.37 -8.22 8.39
CA SER A 55 3.54 -8.53 7.23
C SER A 55 3.22 -7.28 6.41
N ILE A 56 3.10 -7.46 5.10
CA ILE A 56 2.63 -6.39 4.21
C ILE A 56 1.12 -6.27 4.37
N VAL A 57 0.64 -5.09 4.74
CA VAL A 57 -0.77 -4.76 4.96
C VAL A 57 -1.20 -3.58 4.10
N ALA A 58 -2.51 -3.38 3.96
CA ALA A 58 -3.09 -2.22 3.30
C ALA A 58 -3.50 -1.15 4.33
N ASN A 59 -2.92 0.04 4.25
CA ASN A 59 -3.25 1.16 5.13
C ASN A 59 -3.55 2.43 4.32
N PRO A 60 -4.18 3.45 4.93
CA PRO A 60 -4.27 4.77 4.32
C PRO A 60 -2.88 5.28 3.93
N CYS A 61 -2.79 5.91 2.76
CA CYS A 61 -1.53 6.47 2.29
C CYS A 61 -1.06 7.62 3.18
N LYS A 62 0.20 7.58 3.59
CA LYS A 62 0.84 8.68 4.34
C LYS A 62 1.42 9.71 3.36
N CYS A 63 1.63 10.94 3.82
CA CYS A 63 2.36 11.99 3.08
C CYS A 63 1.87 12.22 1.64
N LEU A 64 0.55 12.23 1.46
CA LEU A 64 -0.10 12.62 0.20
C LEU A 64 0.06 14.12 -0.08
N THR A 65 0.22 14.92 0.97
CA THR A 65 0.51 16.36 0.93
C THR A 65 1.96 16.61 1.29
N MET A 66 2.53 17.73 0.84
CA MET A 66 3.89 18.18 1.19
C MET A 66 3.95 18.82 2.58
N ASP A 67 3.32 18.18 3.58
CA ASP A 67 3.43 18.62 4.96
C ASP A 67 4.84 18.37 5.49
N ALA A 68 5.51 19.42 5.97
CA ALA A 68 6.89 19.36 6.45
C ALA A 68 7.10 18.43 7.66
N SER A 69 6.02 18.09 8.38
CA SER A 69 6.02 17.15 9.50
C SER A 69 5.86 15.70 9.07
N CYS A 70 5.54 15.44 7.80
CA CYS A 70 5.28 14.10 7.31
C CYS A 70 6.58 13.47 6.83
N ASP A 71 6.96 12.32 7.40
CA ASP A 71 8.10 11.54 6.93
C ASP A 71 7.66 10.64 5.75
N PRO A 72 8.06 10.94 4.49
CA PRO A 72 7.70 10.11 3.34
C PRO A 72 8.31 8.71 3.41
N ALA A 73 9.36 8.50 4.21
CA ALA A 73 9.97 7.20 4.49
C ALA A 73 9.27 6.45 5.65
N SER A 74 8.10 6.90 6.11
CA SER A 74 7.32 6.16 7.12
C SER A 74 6.35 5.12 6.54
N GLN A 75 6.31 4.95 5.21
CA GLN A 75 5.47 3.98 4.52
C GLN A 75 6.16 3.44 3.25
N TRP A 76 7.19 2.61 3.46
CA TRP A 76 7.88 1.88 2.42
C TRP A 76 8.44 0.59 3.00
N PHE A 77 8.84 -0.33 2.14
CA PHE A 77 9.52 -1.55 2.53
C PHE A 77 10.54 -1.93 1.47
N LYS A 78 11.53 -2.72 1.89
CA LYS A 78 12.52 -3.34 1.01
C LYS A 78 12.43 -4.84 1.18
N PHE A 79 12.32 -5.56 0.07
CA PHE A 79 12.58 -7.00 0.07
C PHE A 79 14.09 -7.21 0.18
N LEU A 80 14.53 -7.90 1.23
CA LEU A 80 15.91 -8.36 1.41
C LEU A 80 16.05 -9.80 0.95
#